data_AF-A0A7S0BQ65-F1
#
_entry.id   AF-A0A7S0BQ65-F1
#
_cell.length_a   1.000
_cell.length_b   1.000
_cell.length_c   1.000
_cell.angle_alpha   90.00
_cell.angle_beta   90.00
_cell.angle_gamma   90.00
#
_symmetry.space_group_name_H-M   'P 1'
#
loop_
_entity.id
_entity.type
_entity.pdbx_description
1 polymer ?
#
loop_
_entity_poly.entity_id
_entity_poly.type
_entity_poly.pdbx_seq_one_letter_code
_entity_poly.pdbx_strand_id
1 'polypeptide(L)'
;SSSSNIRSGDDPWTCSRRAFVTLGGLSFIAVPRSGKTVSPRRPTSAEVEKAVTVDWPPTFPFEASDFRRYDESPDLDFYQLPKLVYHIDNHAKAALEDYYNSLISTRFRDKKPDVLDLCSSWVSYLPEYYQRDPDGPRVAGMGMNEAELKLNPQLTEYFVRDLNSNP
;
A
#
# COMPACT_ATOMS: atom_id res chain seq x y z
N SER A 1 23.42 44.90 -19.16
CA SER A 1 22.91 43.98 -20.19
C SER A 1 23.13 42.56 -19.69
N SER A 2 22.15 42.01 -18.98
CA SER A 2 21.15 41.03 -19.50
C SER A 2 21.60 39.61 -19.15
N SER A 3 21.01 39.00 -18.11
CA SER A 3 19.96 37.96 -18.20
C SER A 3 20.58 36.56 -18.39
N SER A 4 20.19 35.48 -17.72
CA SER A 4 18.89 35.14 -17.13
C SER A 4 19.00 33.99 -16.13
N ASN A 5 18.12 34.06 -15.13
CA ASN A 5 17.75 33.04 -14.15
C ASN A 5 17.31 31.71 -14.76
N ILE A 6 17.71 30.60 -14.12
CA ILE A 6 17.03 29.31 -14.22
C ILE A 6 16.19 29.15 -12.95
N ARG A 7 14.87 29.07 -13.14
CA ARG A 7 13.87 28.85 -12.10
C ARG A 7 13.90 27.39 -11.67
N SER A 8 14.15 27.14 -10.38
CA SER A 8 13.83 25.87 -9.72
C SER A 8 12.32 25.83 -9.50
N GLY A 9 11.66 24.84 -10.11
CA GLY A 9 10.23 24.61 -9.99
C GLY A 9 9.82 24.15 -8.59
N ASP A 10 8.64 24.59 -8.20
CA ASP A 10 8.00 24.36 -6.91
C ASP A 10 7.60 22.87 -6.72
N ASP A 11 8.00 22.29 -5.59
CA ASP A 11 7.53 20.98 -5.14
C ASP A 11 6.05 21.05 -4.69
N PRO A 12 5.15 20.19 -5.21
CA PRO A 12 3.71 20.29 -4.97
C PRO A 12 3.24 19.80 -3.58
N TRP A 13 4.15 19.46 -2.67
CA TRP A 13 3.84 18.85 -1.36
C TRP A 13 4.03 19.78 -0.16
N THR A 14 3.78 21.08 -0.31
CA THR A 14 3.73 21.99 0.84
C THR A 14 2.29 22.14 1.36
N CYS A 15 2.00 21.44 2.47
CA CYS A 15 0.78 21.57 3.25
C CYS A 15 0.66 22.99 3.82
N SER A 16 -0.06 23.87 3.11
CA SER A 16 -0.32 25.24 3.55
C SER A 16 -1.43 25.25 4.61
N ARG A 17 -1.05 25.39 5.88
CA ARG A 17 -1.98 25.71 6.96
C ARG A 17 -2.42 27.17 6.84
N ARG A 18 -3.56 27.43 6.20
CA ARG A 18 -4.33 28.66 6.42
C ARG A 18 -5.40 28.37 7.48
N ALA A 19 -5.20 28.88 8.68
CA ALA A 19 -6.25 28.99 9.69
C ALA A 19 -6.65 30.47 9.77
N PHE A 20 -7.93 30.76 9.47
CA PHE A 20 -8.55 32.06 9.75
C PHE A 20 -9.23 32.00 11.13
N VAL A 21 -9.02 33.08 11.87
CA VAL A 21 -9.44 33.47 13.24
C VAL A 21 -10.97 33.76 13.25
N THR A 22 -11.83 33.59 14.26
CA THR A 22 -11.91 33.93 15.72
C THR A 22 -13.20 33.25 16.26
N LEU A 23 -13.46 32.97 17.55
CA LEU A 23 -13.74 33.90 18.66
C LEU A 23 -14.00 33.05 19.93
N GLY A 24 -13.56 33.47 21.11
CA GLY A 24 -13.99 32.88 22.39
C GLY A 24 -12.82 32.60 23.33
N GLY A 25 -12.65 33.49 24.31
CA GLY A 25 -11.50 33.51 25.20
C GLY A 25 -11.34 32.27 26.08
N LEU A 26 -10.09 31.83 26.19
CA LEU A 26 -9.51 31.12 27.34
C LEU A 26 -8.00 31.36 27.24
N SER A 27 -7.43 32.02 28.24
CA SER A 27 -6.00 32.31 28.32
C SER A 27 -5.23 31.00 28.48
N PHE A 28 -4.60 30.54 27.41
CA PHE A 28 -3.60 29.48 27.49
C PHE A 28 -2.24 30.11 27.81
N ILE A 29 -1.68 29.77 28.96
CA ILE A 29 -0.30 30.11 29.33
C ILE A 29 0.61 29.38 28.33
N ALA A 30 1.20 30.13 27.41
CA ALA A 30 2.18 29.61 26.46
C ALA A 30 3.48 29.30 27.20
N VAL A 31 3.71 28.02 27.51
CA VAL A 31 5.04 27.54 27.88
C VAL A 31 5.89 27.53 26.61
N PRO A 32 7.04 28.23 26.55
CA PRO A 32 7.92 28.16 25.39
C PRO A 32 8.52 26.76 25.34
N ARG A 33 8.00 25.91 24.45
CA ARG A 33 8.61 24.63 24.09
C ARG A 33 9.88 24.94 23.29
N SER A 34 10.99 25.17 24.01
CA SER A 34 12.35 25.13 23.46
C SER A 34 12.71 23.68 23.11
N GLY A 35 11.98 23.11 22.16
CA GLY A 35 12.30 21.84 21.53
C GLY A 35 12.89 22.16 20.18
N LYS A 36 14.22 22.10 20.05
CA LYS A 36 14.89 22.11 18.75
C LYS A 36 14.24 20.99 17.92
N THR A 37 13.49 21.36 16.89
CA THR A 37 13.03 20.43 15.87
C THR A 37 14.26 19.89 15.17
N VAL A 38 14.70 18.70 15.56
CA VAL A 38 15.74 17.96 14.84
C VAL A 38 15.06 17.36 13.61
N SER A 39 15.14 18.07 12.50
CA SER A 39 14.82 17.50 11.19
C SER A 39 15.80 16.36 10.91
N PRO A 40 15.33 15.15 10.52
CA PRO A 40 16.24 14.06 10.20
C PRO A 40 17.18 14.49 9.07
N ARG A 41 18.49 14.49 9.36
CA ARG A 41 19.53 14.82 8.39
C ARG A 41 19.62 13.67 7.39
N ARG A 42 19.61 13.99 6.10
CA ARG A 42 19.91 13.00 5.05
C ARG A 42 21.35 12.51 5.25
N PRO A 43 21.59 11.18 5.33
CA PRO A 43 22.94 10.65 5.50
C PRO A 43 23.81 11.03 4.29
N THR A 44 25.08 11.29 4.57
CA THR A 44 26.10 11.56 3.56
C THR A 44 26.43 10.29 2.78
N SER A 45 26.94 10.43 1.55
CA SER A 45 27.34 9.29 0.73
C SER A 45 28.35 8.37 1.44
N ALA A 46 29.25 8.93 2.25
CA ALA A 46 30.20 8.15 3.04
C ALA A 46 29.54 7.36 4.19
N GLU A 47 28.49 7.89 4.81
CA GLU A 47 27.70 7.17 5.83
C GLU A 47 26.88 6.05 5.19
N VAL A 48 26.38 6.28 3.97
CA VAL A 48 25.69 5.25 3.16
C VAL A 48 26.69 4.17 2.71
N GLU A 49 27.85 4.55 2.18
CA GLU A 49 28.90 3.61 1.75
C GLU A 49 29.38 2.74 2.92
N LYS A 50 29.60 3.35 4.09
CA LYS A 50 29.97 2.63 5.31
C LYS A 50 28.88 1.65 5.78
N ALA A 51 27.61 2.00 5.61
CA ALA A 51 26.49 1.11 5.93
C ALA A 51 26.32 -0.03 4.90
N VAL A 52 26.81 0.15 3.67
CA VAL A 52 26.74 -0.83 2.59
C VAL A 52 27.95 -1.77 2.61
N THR A 53 29.09 -1.36 3.16
CA THR A 53 30.21 -2.25 3.47
C THR A 53 29.88 -3.16 4.66
N VAL A 54 29.04 -4.16 4.40
CA VAL A 54 28.77 -5.27 5.29
C VAL A 54 29.80 -6.36 4.99
N ASP A 55 30.57 -6.76 5.99
CA ASP A 55 31.51 -7.89 5.90
C ASP A 55 30.70 -9.18 5.99
N TRP A 56 30.31 -9.72 4.83
CA TRP A 56 29.51 -10.94 4.74
C TRP A 56 30.38 -12.16 5.01
N PRO A 57 29.93 -13.12 5.84
CA PRO A 57 30.69 -14.33 6.09
C PRO A 57 30.88 -15.12 4.78
N PRO A 58 32.03 -15.79 4.60
CA PRO A 58 32.33 -16.53 3.37
C PRO A 58 31.44 -17.76 3.17
N THR A 59 30.76 -18.19 4.24
CA THR A 59 29.80 -19.29 4.24
C THR A 59 28.45 -18.79 4.73
N PHE A 60 27.39 -19.35 4.18
CA PHE A 60 26.01 -19.04 4.59
C PHE A 60 25.84 -19.28 6.10
N PRO A 61 25.54 -18.25 6.91
CA PRO A 61 25.64 -18.33 8.37
C PRO A 61 24.38 -18.86 9.05
N PHE A 62 23.36 -19.26 8.29
CA PHE A 62 22.08 -19.69 8.80
C PHE A 62 21.94 -21.20 8.71
N GLU A 63 21.45 -21.79 9.80
CA GLU A 63 21.12 -23.22 9.89
C GLU A 63 19.71 -23.47 9.35
N ALA A 64 19.39 -24.72 8.98
CA ALA A 64 18.05 -25.06 8.50
C ALA A 64 16.93 -24.73 9.53
N SER A 65 17.27 -24.73 10.82
CA SER A 65 16.36 -24.35 11.91
C SER A 65 15.96 -22.87 11.87
N ASP A 66 16.80 -22.00 11.33
CA ASP A 66 16.56 -20.56 11.28
C ASP A 66 15.47 -20.20 10.25
N PHE A 67 15.13 -21.15 9.37
CA PHE A 67 14.08 -21.03 8.37
C PHE A 67 12.76 -21.69 8.79
N ARG A 68 12.69 -22.28 10.01
CA ARG A 68 11.43 -22.81 10.52
C ARG A 68 10.47 -21.68 10.89
N ARG A 69 9.18 -21.93 10.70
CA ARG A 69 8.16 -20.97 11.13
C ARG A 69 8.06 -21.00 12.65
N TYR A 70 7.66 -19.88 13.25
CA TYR A 70 7.33 -19.86 14.68
C TYR A 70 6.10 -20.72 14.97
N ASP A 71 5.17 -20.79 14.01
CA ASP A 71 4.00 -21.64 14.03
C ASP A 71 3.92 -22.42 12.71
N GLU A 72 3.86 -23.74 12.84
CA GLU A 72 3.74 -24.69 11.72
C GLU A 72 2.28 -25.12 11.49
N SER A 73 1.33 -24.49 12.20
CA SER A 73 -0.10 -24.73 11.98
C SER A 73 -0.51 -24.34 10.54
N PRO A 74 -1.50 -25.03 9.95
CA PRO A 74 -1.97 -24.69 8.61
C PRO A 74 -2.58 -23.29 8.56
N ASP A 75 -2.24 -22.52 7.53
CA ASP A 75 -2.81 -21.18 7.30
C ASP A 75 -4.35 -21.22 7.28
N LEU A 76 -4.94 -22.34 6.85
CA LEU A 76 -6.40 -22.55 6.82
C LEU A 76 -7.07 -22.18 8.14
N ASP A 77 -6.47 -22.53 9.29
CA ASP A 77 -7.02 -22.25 10.62
C ASP A 77 -7.20 -20.75 10.87
N PHE A 78 -6.28 -19.93 10.34
CA PHE A 78 -6.36 -18.48 10.41
C PHE A 78 -7.48 -17.88 9.54
N TYR A 79 -7.77 -18.52 8.39
CA TYR A 79 -8.75 -18.08 7.39
C TYR A 79 -10.14 -18.70 7.56
N GLN A 80 -10.38 -19.57 8.55
CA GLN A 80 -11.71 -20.17 8.77
C GLN A 80 -12.79 -19.13 9.04
N LEU A 81 -12.46 -18.11 9.84
CA LEU A 81 -13.38 -17.04 10.19
C LEU A 81 -13.23 -15.85 9.23
N PRO A 82 -14.33 -15.38 8.61
CA PRO A 82 -14.26 -14.26 7.67
C PRO A 82 -13.85 -12.96 8.37
N LYS A 83 -12.92 -12.24 7.75
CA LYS A 83 -12.37 -10.97 8.22
C LYS A 83 -12.81 -9.85 7.28
N LEU A 84 -13.99 -9.29 7.56
CA LEU A 84 -14.55 -8.17 6.80
C LEU A 84 -13.97 -6.83 7.24
N VAL A 85 -12.65 -6.72 7.15
CA VAL A 85 -11.89 -5.52 7.54
C VAL A 85 -10.99 -5.08 6.40
N TYR A 86 -10.65 -3.80 6.39
CA TYR A 86 -9.58 -3.30 5.54
C TYR A 86 -8.25 -3.60 6.23
N HIS A 87 -7.42 -4.42 5.58
CA HIS A 87 -6.08 -4.76 6.07
C HIS A 87 -5.03 -3.70 5.75
N ILE A 88 -5.36 -2.75 4.87
CA ILE A 88 -4.53 -1.58 4.54
C ILE A 88 -5.25 -0.29 4.96
N ASP A 89 -4.47 0.76 5.21
CA ASP A 89 -5.04 2.07 5.51
C ASP A 89 -5.65 2.72 4.24
N ASN A 90 -6.45 3.76 4.47
CA ASN A 90 -7.18 4.45 3.41
C ASN A 90 -6.26 5.15 2.40
N HIS A 91 -5.07 5.62 2.81
CA HIS A 91 -4.14 6.26 1.88
C HIS A 91 -3.49 5.24 0.96
N ALA A 92 -3.09 4.09 1.50
CA ALA A 92 -2.59 2.98 0.70
C ALA A 92 -3.64 2.48 -0.30
N LYS A 93 -4.91 2.36 0.14
CA LYS A 93 -6.03 2.01 -0.73
C LYS A 93 -6.17 3.01 -1.89
N ALA A 94 -6.25 4.30 -1.61
CA ALA A 94 -6.41 5.33 -2.64
C ALA A 94 -5.25 5.31 -3.64
N ALA A 95 -4.02 5.15 -3.15
CA ALA A 95 -2.83 5.09 -4.01
C ALA A 95 -2.86 3.86 -4.95
N LEU A 96 -3.36 2.72 -4.50
CA LEU A 96 -3.52 1.52 -5.34
C LEU A 96 -4.58 1.73 -6.41
N GLU A 97 -5.74 2.27 -6.04
CA GLU A 97 -6.83 2.57 -6.98
C GLU A 97 -6.37 3.55 -8.07
N ASP A 98 -5.69 4.63 -7.68
CA ASP A 98 -5.12 5.61 -8.62
C ASP A 98 -4.07 4.98 -9.54
N TYR A 99 -3.19 4.16 -8.97
CA TYR A 99 -2.16 3.47 -9.74
C TYR A 99 -2.77 2.55 -10.78
N TYR A 100 -3.68 1.66 -10.39
CA TYR A 100 -4.34 0.74 -11.32
C TYR A 100 -5.16 1.48 -12.36
N ASN A 101 -5.86 2.53 -11.97
CA ASN A 101 -6.61 3.36 -12.91
C ASN A 101 -5.69 3.98 -13.97
N SER A 102 -4.55 4.54 -13.54
CA SER A 102 -3.57 5.13 -14.45
C SER A 102 -2.93 4.09 -15.38
N LEU A 103 -2.59 2.91 -14.83
CA LEU A 103 -1.99 1.81 -15.57
C LEU A 103 -2.93 1.30 -16.65
N ILE A 104 -4.19 1.05 -16.27
CA ILE A 104 -5.21 0.50 -17.15
C ILE A 104 -5.55 1.49 -18.26
N SER A 105 -5.79 2.76 -17.89
CA SER A 105 -6.09 3.82 -18.86
C SER A 105 -4.92 4.06 -19.82
N THR A 106 -3.68 3.89 -19.38
CA THR A 106 -2.51 4.17 -20.22
C THR A 106 -2.15 2.99 -21.13
N ARG A 107 -2.16 1.76 -20.59
CA ARG A 107 -1.70 0.54 -21.27
C ARG A 107 -2.80 -0.15 -22.07
N PHE A 108 -4.06 0.00 -21.65
CA PHE A 108 -5.21 -0.72 -22.19
C PHE A 108 -6.30 0.26 -22.63
N ARG A 109 -5.91 1.21 -23.49
CA ARG A 109 -6.76 2.34 -23.96
C ARG A 109 -8.02 1.89 -24.71
N ASP A 110 -7.91 0.82 -25.47
CA ASP A 110 -8.96 0.39 -26.40
C ASP A 110 -9.93 -0.62 -25.76
N LYS A 111 -9.47 -1.37 -24.75
CA LYS A 111 -10.28 -2.39 -24.06
C LYS A 111 -9.76 -2.60 -22.63
N LYS A 112 -10.66 -2.67 -21.66
CA LYS A 112 -10.35 -3.04 -20.28
C LYS A 112 -9.90 -4.52 -20.22
N PRO A 113 -8.75 -4.84 -19.60
CA PRO A 113 -8.29 -6.21 -19.46
C PRO A 113 -9.12 -6.98 -18.44
N ASP A 114 -9.19 -8.30 -18.62
CA ASP A 114 -9.70 -9.19 -17.57
C ASP A 114 -8.63 -9.34 -16.47
N VAL A 115 -9.07 -9.44 -15.22
CA VAL A 115 -8.20 -9.44 -14.04
C VAL A 115 -8.34 -10.74 -13.26
N LEU A 116 -7.21 -11.29 -12.82
CA LEU A 116 -7.13 -12.36 -11.84
C LEU A 116 -6.59 -11.79 -10.53
N ASP A 117 -7.43 -11.76 -9.50
CA ASP A 117 -7.08 -11.31 -8.16
C ASP A 117 -6.67 -12.52 -7.30
N LEU A 118 -5.38 -12.61 -6.98
CA LEU A 118 -4.81 -13.71 -6.19
C LEU A 118 -4.81 -13.33 -4.70
N CYS A 119 -5.18 -14.28 -3.85
CA CYS A 119 -5.40 -14.05 -2.42
C CYS A 119 -6.47 -12.97 -2.16
N SER A 120 -7.52 -12.99 -2.97
CA SER A 120 -8.65 -12.07 -2.88
C SER A 120 -9.46 -12.30 -1.61
N SER A 121 -10.13 -11.24 -1.17
CA SER A 121 -11.02 -11.21 0.00
C SER A 121 -12.32 -10.48 -0.40
N TRP A 122 -13.00 -9.85 0.54
CA TRP A 122 -14.25 -9.10 0.33
C TRP A 122 -14.05 -7.76 -0.41
N VAL A 123 -12.80 -7.35 -0.65
CA VAL A 123 -12.45 -6.15 -1.42
C VAL A 123 -11.31 -6.48 -2.38
N SER A 124 -11.52 -6.17 -3.66
CA SER A 124 -10.45 -6.02 -4.64
C SER A 124 -10.17 -4.52 -4.79
N TYR A 125 -8.92 -4.08 -4.73
CA TYR A 125 -8.57 -2.65 -4.82
C TYR A 125 -8.55 -2.14 -6.27
N LEU A 126 -9.47 -2.61 -7.11
CA LEU A 126 -9.54 -2.22 -8.51
C LEU A 126 -10.34 -0.92 -8.65
N PRO A 127 -10.14 -0.19 -9.76
CA PRO A 127 -10.92 1.01 -10.06
C PRO A 127 -12.42 0.74 -10.06
N GLU A 128 -13.22 1.74 -9.71
CA GLU A 128 -14.66 1.61 -9.50
C GLU A 128 -15.43 0.98 -10.68
N TYR A 129 -14.96 1.17 -11.92
CA TYR A 129 -15.57 0.60 -13.12
C TYR A 129 -15.29 -0.90 -13.34
N TYR A 130 -14.64 -1.57 -12.38
CA TYR A 130 -14.53 -3.03 -12.28
C TYR A 130 -15.58 -3.65 -11.33
N GLN A 131 -16.57 -2.87 -10.87
CA GLN A 131 -17.75 -3.43 -10.24
C GLN A 131 -18.38 -4.52 -11.13
N ARG A 132 -19.02 -5.52 -10.50
CA ARG A 132 -19.71 -6.62 -11.17
C ARG A 132 -20.84 -6.10 -12.06
N ASP A 133 -20.49 -5.81 -13.30
CA ASP A 133 -21.36 -5.34 -14.38
C ASP A 133 -21.35 -6.39 -15.51
N PRO A 134 -22.52 -6.81 -16.05
CA PRO A 134 -22.59 -7.72 -17.19
C PRO A 134 -21.78 -7.27 -18.42
N ASP A 135 -21.64 -5.97 -18.64
CA ASP A 135 -20.88 -5.38 -19.74
C ASP A 135 -19.43 -5.00 -19.32
N GLY A 136 -19.07 -5.30 -18.07
CA GLY A 136 -17.78 -5.04 -17.47
C GLY A 136 -16.70 -6.07 -17.83
N PRO A 137 -15.41 -5.75 -17.57
CA PRO A 137 -14.33 -6.72 -17.68
C PRO A 137 -14.50 -7.86 -16.67
N ARG A 138 -14.02 -9.06 -17.03
CA ARG A 138 -14.07 -10.22 -16.14
C ARG A 138 -13.06 -10.05 -15.01
N VAL A 139 -13.50 -10.29 -13.78
CA VAL A 139 -12.64 -10.34 -12.60
C VAL A 139 -12.83 -11.67 -11.90
N ALA A 140 -11.79 -12.51 -11.94
CA ALA A 140 -11.76 -13.78 -11.24
C ALA A 140 -10.97 -13.63 -9.94
N GLY A 141 -11.57 -13.94 -8.80
CA GLY A 141 -10.90 -13.90 -7.51
C GLY A 141 -10.54 -15.29 -7.02
N MET A 142 -9.36 -15.47 -6.44
CA MET A 142 -8.96 -16.69 -5.76
C MET A 142 -8.61 -16.38 -4.31
N GLY A 143 -9.24 -17.05 -3.35
CA GLY A 143 -8.98 -16.84 -1.93
C GLY A 143 -9.26 -18.08 -1.10
N MET A 144 -9.08 -17.98 0.22
CA MET A 144 -9.25 -19.12 1.13
C MET A 144 -10.59 -19.12 1.89
N ASN A 145 -11.29 -17.98 1.93
CA ASN A 145 -12.58 -17.87 2.63
C ASN A 145 -13.72 -17.57 1.65
N GLU A 146 -14.70 -18.48 1.56
CA GLU A 146 -15.82 -18.34 0.64
C GLU A 146 -16.73 -17.13 0.99
N ALA A 147 -16.94 -16.86 2.27
CA ALA A 147 -17.84 -15.79 2.72
C ALA A 147 -17.26 -14.41 2.39
N GLU A 148 -15.94 -14.24 2.49
CA GLU A 148 -15.27 -13.01 2.04
C GLU A 148 -15.43 -12.81 0.53
N LEU A 149 -15.12 -13.84 -0.26
CA LEU A 149 -15.18 -13.75 -1.73
C LEU A 149 -16.60 -13.47 -2.24
N LYS A 150 -17.63 -14.07 -1.62
CA LYS A 150 -19.04 -13.82 -1.97
C LYS A 150 -19.44 -12.36 -1.76
N LEU A 151 -18.88 -11.69 -0.76
CA LEU A 151 -19.19 -10.31 -0.42
C LEU A 151 -18.43 -9.30 -1.27
N ASN A 152 -17.50 -9.73 -2.12
CA ASN A 152 -16.74 -8.84 -2.98
C ASN A 152 -17.59 -8.37 -4.18
N PRO A 153 -17.91 -7.07 -4.29
CA PRO A 153 -18.75 -6.54 -5.36
C PRO A 153 -18.02 -6.43 -6.71
N GLN A 154 -16.70 -6.58 -6.75
CA GLN A 154 -15.91 -6.46 -7.98
C GLN A 154 -15.64 -7.82 -8.65
N LEU A 155 -15.75 -8.93 -7.91
CA LEU A 155 -15.52 -10.26 -8.48
C LEU A 155 -16.71 -10.69 -9.34
N THR A 156 -16.45 -11.06 -10.59
CA THR A 156 -17.43 -11.71 -11.47
C THR A 156 -17.57 -13.20 -11.17
N GLU A 157 -16.48 -13.83 -10.74
CA GLU A 157 -16.43 -15.22 -10.29
C GLU A 157 -15.36 -15.39 -9.22
N TYR A 158 -15.42 -16.48 -8.45
CA TYR A 158 -14.44 -16.76 -7.42
C TYR A 158 -14.13 -18.25 -7.28
N PHE A 159 -12.93 -18.55 -6.79
CA PHE A 159 -12.46 -19.91 -6.49
C PHE A 159 -11.89 -19.96 -5.08
N VAL A 160 -12.38 -20.91 -4.28
CA VAL A 160 -11.81 -21.18 -2.96
C VAL A 160 -10.69 -22.19 -3.11
N ARG A 161 -9.44 -21.77 -2.88
CA ARG A 161 -8.27 -22.63 -3.00
C ARG A 161 -7.16 -22.20 -2.06
N ASP A 162 -6.57 -23.18 -1.39
CA ASP A 162 -5.33 -23.01 -0.64
C ASP A 162 -4.14 -23.28 -1.56
N LEU A 163 -3.37 -22.23 -1.85
CA LEU A 163 -2.18 -22.28 -2.70
C LEU A 163 -1.01 -23.00 -2.02
N ASN A 164 -0.99 -23.08 -0.69
CA ASN A 164 0.06 -23.81 0.03
C ASN A 164 -0.08 -25.32 -0.15
N SER A 165 -1.33 -25.81 -0.22
CA SER A 165 -1.62 -27.24 -0.37
C SER A 165 -1.64 -27.70 -1.84
N ASN A 166 -2.09 -26.85 -2.76
CA ASN A 166 -2.21 -27.21 -4.18
C ASN A 166 -2.00 -25.97 -5.08
N PRO A 167 -0.77 -25.68 -5.52
CA PRO A 167 -0.47 -24.52 -6.37
C PRO A 167 -1.02 -24.64 -7.80
#